data_AF-A0A1D9QM24-F1
#
_entry.id   AF-A0A1D9QM24-F1
#
_cell.length_a   1.000
_cell.length_b   1.000
_cell.length_c   1.000
_cell.angle_alpha   90.00
_cell.angle_beta   90.00
_cell.angle_gamma   90.00
#
_symmetry.space_group_name_H-M   'P 1'
#
loop_
_entity.id
_entity.type
_entity.pdbx_description
1 polymer ?
#
loop_
_entity_poly.entity_id
_entity_poly.type
_entity_poly.pdbx_seq_one_letter_code
_entity_poly.pdbx_strand_id
1 'polypeptide(L)'
;MEHWGLNELDAAMRILISQDMHSFKLCLFVDGLDEYEGQPSTIAKYLSMLAQVPWLKICLSSRPLLEFDDAFGSGPSLRLQDLTQTDIDHFVKSSLRNNVNYQQLCVKQPVQALSLIEKIISRADGVFLWIKLVVQEIERGLANRDPLQDLQERIGIFPLDLEELFSSMLDNIDPFYIKKSALIFLIVRAAYIRWGGVRRLDTLTLSFSLDYCTS
;
A
#
# COMPACT_ATOMS: atom_id res chain seq x y z
N MET A 1 19.44 -19.25 7.89
CA MET A 1 18.40 -20.23 7.47
C MET A 1 18.76 -20.63 6.06
N GLU A 2 18.90 -21.92 5.78
CA GLU A 2 19.04 -22.38 4.41
C GLU A 2 17.80 -21.95 3.62
N HIS A 3 18.03 -21.33 2.46
CA HIS A 3 16.96 -20.90 1.57
C HIS A 3 16.38 -22.16 0.93
N TRP A 4 15.10 -22.42 1.15
CA TRP A 4 14.39 -23.49 0.47
C TRP A 4 14.31 -23.17 -1.02
N GLY A 5 14.62 -24.15 -1.86
CA GLY A 5 14.55 -23.99 -3.32
C GLY A 5 13.11 -24.14 -3.83
N LEU A 6 12.80 -23.54 -4.98
CA LEU A 6 11.50 -23.74 -5.66
C LEU A 6 11.17 -25.23 -5.86
N ASN A 7 12.20 -26.06 -6.11
CA ASN A 7 12.06 -27.51 -6.26
C ASN A 7 11.63 -28.20 -4.96
N GLU A 8 12.11 -27.74 -3.81
CA GLU A 8 11.74 -28.29 -2.50
C GLU A 8 10.30 -27.92 -2.15
N LEU A 9 9.90 -26.67 -2.42
CA LEU A 9 8.51 -26.25 -2.28
C LEU A 9 7.60 -27.06 -3.20
N ASP A 10 7.95 -27.24 -4.47
CA ASP A 10 7.14 -28.03 -5.40
C ASP A 10 7.01 -29.49 -4.94
N ALA A 11 8.10 -30.11 -4.50
CA ALA A 11 8.08 -31.46 -3.95
C ALA A 11 7.18 -31.56 -2.71
N ALA A 12 7.30 -30.62 -1.77
CA ALA A 12 6.46 -30.57 -0.57
C ALA A 12 4.98 -30.39 -0.91
N MET A 13 4.66 -29.50 -1.85
CA MET A 13 3.28 -29.25 -2.30
C MET A 13 2.69 -30.47 -3.01
N ARG A 14 3.47 -31.18 -3.83
CA ARG A 14 3.03 -32.44 -4.45
C ARG A 14 2.74 -33.52 -3.43
N ILE A 15 3.61 -33.66 -2.42
CA ILE A 15 3.40 -34.62 -1.32
C ILE A 15 2.13 -34.27 -0.55
N LEU A 16 1.93 -32.98 -0.26
CA LEU A 16 0.75 -32.50 0.47
C LEU A 16 -0.55 -32.78 -0.29
N ILE A 17 -0.56 -32.53 -1.61
CA ILE A 17 -1.76 -32.69 -2.45
C ILE A 17 -2.07 -34.15 -2.77
N SER A 18 -1.06 -35.03 -2.79
CA SER A 18 -1.28 -36.47 -3.01
C SER A 18 -1.89 -37.18 -1.80
N GLN A 19 -2.01 -36.51 -0.65
CA GLN A 19 -2.67 -37.08 0.52
C GLN A 19 -4.19 -37.10 0.34
N ASP A 20 -4.81 -38.24 0.62
CA ASP A 20 -6.26 -38.37 0.68
C ASP A 20 -6.78 -37.88 2.03
N MET A 21 -6.96 -36.56 2.13
CA MET A 21 -7.25 -35.86 3.37
C MET A 21 -8.73 -35.57 3.51
N HIS A 22 -9.51 -36.61 3.80
CA HIS A 22 -10.95 -36.49 4.06
C HIS A 22 -11.29 -35.72 5.36
N SER A 23 -10.32 -35.45 6.23
CA SER A 23 -10.56 -34.95 7.60
C SER A 23 -10.09 -33.53 7.89
N PHE A 24 -9.52 -32.80 6.93
CA PHE A 24 -9.15 -31.39 7.15
C PHE A 24 -9.38 -30.52 5.91
N LYS A 25 -9.40 -29.20 6.12
CA LYS A 25 -9.43 -28.18 5.06
C LYS A 25 -8.21 -27.29 5.21
N LEU A 26 -7.51 -27.02 4.12
CA LEU A 26 -6.37 -26.11 4.09
C LEU A 26 -6.73 -24.83 3.36
N CYS A 27 -6.24 -23.70 3.87
CA CYS A 27 -6.34 -22.42 3.17
C CYS A 27 -4.95 -21.79 3.08
N LEU A 28 -4.50 -21.50 1.85
CA LEU A 28 -3.25 -20.82 1.57
C LEU A 28 -3.53 -19.36 1.25
N PHE A 29 -2.82 -18.45 1.91
CA PHE A 29 -2.84 -17.03 1.61
C PHE A 29 -1.50 -16.65 0.97
N VAL A 30 -1.56 -16.20 -0.27
CA VAL A 30 -0.38 -15.74 -1.02
C VAL A 30 -0.52 -14.24 -1.21
N ASP A 31 0.34 -13.49 -0.54
CA ASP A 31 0.35 -12.04 -0.59
C ASP A 31 1.43 -11.53 -1.56
N GLY A 32 1.09 -10.54 -2.38
CA GLY A 32 1.99 -9.94 -3.36
C GLY A 32 2.42 -10.90 -4.48
N LEU A 33 1.48 -11.59 -5.13
CA LEU A 33 1.81 -12.53 -6.22
C LEU A 33 2.52 -11.86 -7.40
N ASP A 34 2.29 -10.56 -7.62
CA ASP A 34 2.95 -9.76 -8.65
C ASP A 34 4.44 -9.47 -8.37
N GLU A 35 4.92 -9.75 -7.15
CA GLU A 35 6.34 -9.69 -6.78
C GLU A 35 7.09 -10.98 -7.17
N TYR A 36 6.41 -11.95 -7.79
CA TYR A 36 7.05 -13.17 -8.28
C TYR A 36 8.03 -12.84 -9.43
N GLU A 37 9.32 -13.07 -9.19
CA GLU A 37 10.40 -12.78 -10.16
C GLU A 37 10.39 -13.67 -11.42
N GLY A 38 9.55 -14.71 -11.47
CA GLY A 38 9.38 -15.58 -12.63
C GLY A 38 8.26 -15.12 -13.58
N GLN A 39 7.85 -15.98 -14.51
CA GLN A 39 6.75 -15.65 -15.43
C GLN A 39 5.38 -15.72 -14.71
N PRO A 40 4.56 -14.65 -14.73
CA PRO A 40 3.24 -14.61 -14.10
C PRO A 40 2.32 -15.76 -14.56
N SER A 41 2.33 -16.07 -15.86
CA SER A 41 1.53 -17.16 -16.42
C SER A 41 1.92 -18.55 -15.89
N THR A 42 3.19 -18.76 -15.53
CA THR A 42 3.68 -20.03 -14.97
C THR A 42 3.16 -20.23 -13.56
N ILE A 43 3.29 -19.22 -12.69
CA ILE A 43 2.78 -19.31 -11.31
C ILE A 43 1.25 -19.35 -11.29
N ALA A 44 0.58 -18.63 -12.20
CA ALA A 44 -0.87 -18.68 -12.30
C ALA A 44 -1.39 -20.07 -12.68
N LYS A 45 -0.76 -20.73 -13.67
CA LYS A 45 -1.08 -22.12 -14.04
C LYS A 45 -0.83 -23.08 -12.89
N TYR A 46 0.28 -22.91 -12.18
CA TYR A 46 0.62 -23.74 -11.02
C TYR A 46 -0.47 -23.64 -9.93
N LEU A 47 -0.79 -22.42 -9.49
CA LEU A 47 -1.81 -22.18 -8.47
C LEU A 47 -3.20 -22.68 -8.91
N SER A 48 -3.55 -22.52 -10.18
CA SER A 48 -4.81 -23.03 -10.76
C SER A 48 -4.91 -24.55 -10.70
N MET A 49 -3.79 -25.26 -10.91
CA MET A 49 -3.71 -26.71 -10.75
C MET A 49 -3.93 -27.11 -9.29
N LEU A 50 -3.30 -26.41 -8.33
CA LEU A 50 -3.48 -26.71 -6.91
C LEU A 50 -4.92 -26.44 -6.45
N ALA A 51 -5.58 -25.41 -6.99
CA ALA A 51 -6.96 -25.05 -6.64
C ALA A 51 -8.00 -26.11 -7.04
N GLN A 52 -7.65 -27.11 -7.86
CA GLN A 52 -8.54 -28.23 -8.20
C GLN A 52 -8.73 -29.22 -7.04
N VAL A 53 -7.89 -29.13 -5.99
CA VAL A 53 -7.95 -30.02 -4.83
C VAL A 53 -9.12 -29.61 -3.93
N PRO A 54 -10.15 -30.47 -3.71
CA PRO A 54 -11.40 -30.05 -3.06
C PRO A 54 -11.26 -29.52 -1.63
N TRP A 55 -10.27 -30.00 -0.88
CA TRP A 55 -10.01 -29.61 0.50
C TRP A 55 -9.03 -28.43 0.63
N LEU A 56 -8.49 -27.93 -0.49
CA LEU A 56 -7.56 -26.80 -0.54
C LEU A 56 -8.28 -25.56 -1.06
N LYS A 57 -8.17 -24.45 -0.32
CA LYS A 57 -8.55 -23.12 -0.79
C LYS A 57 -7.32 -22.25 -0.90
N ILE A 58 -7.29 -21.39 -1.92
CA ILE A 58 -6.20 -20.46 -2.14
C ILE A 58 -6.80 -19.06 -2.24
N CYS A 59 -6.28 -18.15 -1.43
CA CYS A 59 -6.59 -16.73 -1.46
C CYS A 59 -5.33 -16.01 -1.94
N LEU A 60 -5.47 -15.27 -3.04
CA LEU A 60 -4.37 -14.57 -3.71
C LEU A 60 -4.60 -13.06 -3.58
N SER A 61 -3.52 -12.33 -3.32
CA SER A 61 -3.45 -10.87 -3.35
C SER A 61 -2.38 -10.47 -4.37
N SER A 62 -2.73 -9.56 -5.28
CA SER A 62 -1.82 -9.02 -6.30
C SER A 62 -2.27 -7.65 -6.79
N ARG A 63 -1.36 -6.90 -7.42
CA ARG A 63 -1.75 -5.83 -8.34
C ARG A 63 -2.56 -6.38 -9.53
N PRO A 64 -3.41 -5.55 -10.18
CA PRO A 64 -4.16 -5.96 -11.37
C PRO A 64 -3.21 -6.11 -12.55
N LEU A 65 -2.86 -7.36 -12.86
CA LEU A 65 -2.09 -7.75 -14.04
C LEU A 65 -2.96 -8.57 -14.97
N LEU A 66 -2.85 -8.34 -16.29
CA LEU A 66 -3.68 -9.00 -17.29
C LEU A 66 -3.61 -10.53 -17.19
N GLU A 67 -2.42 -11.08 -16.95
CA GLU A 67 -2.21 -12.52 -16.84
C GLU A 67 -2.93 -13.14 -15.63
N PHE A 68 -3.06 -12.40 -14.53
CA PHE A 68 -3.78 -12.85 -13.35
C PHE A 68 -5.28 -12.64 -13.50
N ASP A 69 -5.71 -11.55 -14.13
CA ASP A 69 -7.11 -11.33 -14.49
C ASP A 69 -7.63 -12.41 -15.45
N ASP A 70 -6.84 -12.78 -16.47
CA ASP A 70 -7.16 -13.86 -17.41
C ASP A 70 -7.27 -15.22 -16.71
N ALA A 71 -6.38 -15.49 -15.75
CA ALA A 71 -6.34 -16.77 -15.05
C ALA A 71 -7.41 -16.89 -13.95
N PHE A 72 -7.67 -15.82 -13.20
CA PHE A 72 -8.44 -15.85 -11.95
C PHE A 72 -9.68 -14.95 -11.96
N GLY A 73 -9.83 -14.05 -12.93
CA GLY A 73 -10.89 -13.04 -12.96
C GLY A 73 -12.32 -13.60 -13.06
N SER A 74 -12.47 -14.86 -13.48
CA SER A 74 -13.77 -15.56 -13.47
C SER A 74 -14.16 -16.10 -12.08
N GLY A 75 -13.22 -16.14 -11.14
CA GLY A 75 -13.45 -16.61 -9.78
C GLY A 75 -13.93 -15.52 -8.82
N PRO A 76 -14.21 -15.89 -7.55
CA PRO A 76 -14.49 -14.92 -6.49
C PRO A 76 -13.29 -13.98 -6.33
N SER A 77 -13.49 -12.69 -6.59
CA SER A 77 -12.48 -11.65 -6.49
C SER A 77 -13.04 -10.45 -5.74
N LEU A 78 -12.14 -9.66 -5.18
CA LEU A 78 -12.49 -8.53 -4.33
C LEU A 78 -11.47 -7.42 -4.57
N ARG A 79 -11.95 -6.31 -5.15
CA ARG A 79 -11.13 -5.12 -5.42
C ARG A 79 -11.21 -4.21 -4.21
N LEU A 80 -10.11 -4.06 -3.49
CA LEU A 80 -10.07 -3.29 -2.24
C LEU A 80 -10.45 -1.82 -2.46
N GLN A 81 -10.04 -1.23 -3.59
CA GLN A 81 -10.36 0.17 -3.92
C GLN A 81 -11.86 0.43 -4.06
N ASP A 82 -12.65 -0.59 -4.44
CA ASP A 82 -14.10 -0.47 -4.56
C ASP A 82 -14.78 -0.55 -3.18
N LEU A 83 -14.12 -1.14 -2.19
CA LEU A 83 -14.67 -1.31 -0.84
C LEU A 83 -14.26 -0.20 0.13
N THR A 84 -13.18 0.51 -0.14
CA THR A 84 -12.69 1.56 0.78
C THR A 84 -13.49 2.87 0.67
N GLN A 85 -14.30 3.07 -0.38
CA GLN A 85 -14.99 4.35 -0.63
C GLN A 85 -15.83 4.84 0.55
N THR A 86 -16.54 3.94 1.24
CA THR A 86 -17.39 4.33 2.40
C THR A 86 -16.54 4.78 3.58
N ASP A 87 -15.46 4.06 3.88
CA ASP A 87 -14.55 4.40 4.98
C ASP A 87 -13.79 5.70 4.69
N ILE A 88 -13.43 5.91 3.42
CA ILE A 88 -12.81 7.13 2.91
C ILE A 88 -13.75 8.33 3.11
N ASP A 89 -15.01 8.21 2.68
CA ASP A 89 -16.00 9.27 2.84
C ASP A 89 -16.19 9.63 4.32
N HIS A 90 -16.34 8.62 5.17
CA HIS A 90 -16.48 8.80 6.61
C HIS A 90 -15.24 9.47 7.21
N PHE A 91 -14.04 9.03 6.84
CA PHE A 91 -12.78 9.61 7.31
C PHE A 91 -12.66 11.09 6.93
N VAL A 92 -12.83 11.44 5.65
CA VAL A 92 -12.69 12.83 5.16
C VAL A 92 -13.72 13.74 5.85
N LYS A 93 -15.00 13.31 5.91
CA LYS A 93 -16.05 14.08 6.58
C LYS A 93 -15.76 14.26 8.06
N SER A 94 -15.34 13.21 8.77
CA SER A 94 -15.07 13.29 10.21
C SER A 94 -13.88 14.21 10.53
N SER A 95 -12.81 14.14 9.74
CA SER A 95 -11.62 14.99 9.90
C SER A 95 -11.96 16.47 9.67
N LEU A 96 -12.61 16.78 8.54
CA LEU A 96 -12.92 18.18 8.19
C LEU A 96 -14.06 18.78 9.02
N ARG A 97 -15.08 18.00 9.40
CA ARG A 97 -16.19 18.52 10.23
C ARG A 97 -15.74 19.00 11.60
N ASN A 98 -14.66 18.44 12.15
CA ASN A 98 -14.11 18.89 13.44
C ASN A 98 -13.26 20.17 13.31
N ASN A 99 -12.95 20.61 12.10
CA ASN A 99 -12.15 21.81 11.87
C ASN A 99 -13.03 23.08 11.87
N VAL A 100 -12.75 24.01 12.79
CA VAL A 100 -13.52 25.26 12.95
C VAL A 100 -13.51 26.12 11.69
N ASN A 101 -12.40 26.18 10.96
CA ASN A 101 -12.30 26.97 9.73
C ASN A 101 -13.12 26.34 8.60
N TYR A 102 -13.18 25.01 8.53
CA TYR A 102 -14.07 24.30 7.60
C TYR A 102 -15.56 24.51 7.96
N GLN A 103 -15.93 24.51 9.24
CA GLN A 103 -17.29 24.82 9.66
C GLN A 103 -17.72 26.24 9.23
N GLN A 104 -16.82 27.22 9.37
CA GLN A 104 -17.07 28.58 8.88
C GLN A 104 -17.24 28.63 7.36
N LEU A 105 -16.43 27.86 6.63
CA LEU A 105 -16.57 27.71 5.19
C LEU A 105 -17.93 27.11 4.82
N CYS A 106 -18.41 26.09 5.54
CA CYS A 106 -19.73 25.50 5.33
C CYS A 106 -20.87 26.52 5.51
N VAL A 107 -20.74 27.45 6.46
CA VAL A 107 -21.76 28.50 6.67
C VAL A 107 -21.73 29.54 5.56
N LYS A 108 -20.54 29.97 5.14
CA LYS A 108 -20.38 31.01 4.11
C LYS A 108 -20.66 30.50 2.69
N GLN A 109 -20.27 29.26 2.43
CA GLN A 109 -20.13 28.66 1.10
C GLN A 109 -20.46 27.15 1.14
N PRO A 110 -21.72 26.78 1.45
CA PRO A 110 -22.09 25.38 1.71
C PRO A 110 -21.88 24.47 0.50
N VAL A 111 -22.24 24.93 -0.69
CA VAL A 111 -22.10 24.14 -1.94
C VAL A 111 -20.62 23.89 -2.24
N GLN A 112 -19.78 24.92 -2.13
CA GLN A 112 -18.37 24.75 -2.45
C GLN A 112 -17.63 23.93 -1.37
N ALA A 113 -18.02 24.04 -0.10
CA ALA A 113 -17.47 23.21 0.98
C ALA A 113 -17.75 21.70 0.76
N LEU A 114 -18.94 21.36 0.27
CA LEU A 114 -19.28 19.97 -0.10
C LEU A 114 -18.48 19.50 -1.32
N SER A 115 -18.36 20.35 -2.34
CA SER A 115 -17.57 20.03 -3.55
C SER A 115 -16.10 19.73 -3.23
N LEU A 116 -15.56 20.34 -2.16
CA LEU A 116 -14.20 20.07 -1.69
C LEU A 116 -14.04 18.62 -1.22
N ILE A 117 -15.00 18.13 -0.42
CA ILE A 117 -15.01 16.75 0.07
C ILE A 117 -15.15 15.78 -1.11
N GLU A 118 -16.11 16.03 -2.01
CA GLU A 118 -16.34 15.19 -3.18
C GLU A 118 -15.08 15.09 -4.04
N LYS A 119 -14.37 16.21 -4.25
CA LYS A 119 -13.12 16.25 -5.03
C LYS A 119 -11.99 15.45 -4.38
N ILE A 120 -11.89 15.44 -3.05
CA ILE A 120 -10.90 14.62 -2.33
C ILE A 120 -11.23 13.15 -2.53
N ILE A 121 -12.49 12.76 -2.30
CA ILE A 121 -12.91 11.35 -2.39
C ILE A 121 -12.76 10.83 -3.81
N SER A 122 -13.19 11.59 -4.82
CA SER A 122 -13.14 11.16 -6.22
C SER A 122 -11.72 11.00 -6.75
N ARG A 123 -10.74 11.75 -6.20
CA ARG A 123 -9.34 11.66 -6.61
C ARG A 123 -8.55 10.57 -5.89
N ALA A 124 -9.04 10.08 -4.77
CA ALA A 124 -8.26 9.15 -3.95
C ALA A 124 -8.01 7.78 -4.59
N ASP A 125 -8.81 7.38 -5.58
CA ASP A 125 -8.77 6.06 -6.24
C ASP A 125 -8.66 4.88 -5.24
N GLY A 126 -9.32 5.01 -4.09
CA GLY A 126 -9.31 4.02 -3.02
C GLY A 126 -8.04 3.97 -2.15
N VAL A 127 -7.04 4.83 -2.40
CA VAL A 127 -5.75 4.85 -1.69
C VAL A 127 -5.85 5.66 -0.38
N PHE A 128 -5.96 4.95 0.74
CA PHE A 128 -6.15 5.59 2.05
C PHE A 128 -4.97 6.47 2.48
N LEU A 129 -3.73 6.11 2.12
CA LEU A 129 -2.55 6.91 2.42
C LEU A 129 -2.63 8.30 1.75
N TRP A 130 -3.05 8.33 0.49
CA TRP A 130 -3.22 9.56 -0.28
C TRP A 130 -4.20 10.49 0.42
N ILE A 131 -5.37 9.96 0.83
CA ILE A 131 -6.40 10.74 1.52
C ILE A 131 -5.89 11.31 2.82
N LYS A 132 -5.17 10.51 3.61
CA LYS A 132 -4.62 10.96 4.89
C LYS A 132 -3.69 12.16 4.69
N LEU A 133 -2.84 12.14 3.67
CA LEU A 133 -1.91 13.23 3.38
C LEU A 133 -2.62 14.46 2.82
N VAL A 134 -3.57 14.27 1.90
CA VAL A 134 -4.35 15.39 1.34
C VAL A 134 -5.19 16.07 2.40
N VAL A 135 -5.85 15.31 3.28
CA VAL A 135 -6.62 15.90 4.39
C VAL A 135 -5.70 16.72 5.30
N GLN A 136 -4.48 16.24 5.60
CA GLN A 136 -3.51 17.01 6.38
C GLN A 136 -3.10 18.32 5.69
N GLU A 137 -2.87 18.30 4.36
CA GLU A 137 -2.57 19.52 3.60
C GLU A 137 -3.75 20.49 3.58
N ILE A 138 -4.98 19.99 3.46
CA ILE A 138 -6.18 20.83 3.50
C ILE A 138 -6.40 21.42 4.89
N GLU A 139 -6.17 20.65 5.95
CA GLU A 139 -6.20 21.17 7.33
C GLU A 139 -5.15 22.27 7.55
N ARG A 140 -3.94 22.13 6.99
CA ARG A 140 -2.90 23.17 7.00
C ARG A 140 -3.35 24.42 6.25
N GLY A 141 -3.88 24.28 5.04
CA GLY A 141 -4.39 25.42 4.27
C GLY A 141 -5.56 26.13 4.97
N LEU A 142 -6.47 25.36 5.56
CA LEU A 142 -7.55 25.89 6.39
C LEU A 142 -7.02 26.65 7.61
N ALA A 143 -5.99 26.15 8.28
CA ALA A 143 -5.35 26.84 9.41
C ALA A 143 -4.71 28.17 8.99
N ASN A 144 -4.12 28.22 7.79
CA ASN A 144 -3.56 29.42 7.19
C ASN A 144 -4.62 30.40 6.65
N ARG A 145 -5.90 30.00 6.66
CA ARG A 145 -7.03 30.74 6.07
C ARG A 145 -6.87 30.94 4.57
N ASP A 146 -6.26 29.98 3.90
CA ASP A 146 -6.17 29.95 2.44
C ASP A 146 -7.59 30.04 1.84
N PRO A 147 -7.78 30.82 0.76
CA PRO A 147 -9.06 30.86 0.07
C PRO A 147 -9.39 29.48 -0.51
N LEU A 148 -10.68 29.22 -0.72
CA LEU A 148 -11.13 27.91 -1.20
C LEU A 148 -10.52 27.50 -2.54
N GLN A 149 -10.24 28.47 -3.41
CA GLN A 149 -9.59 28.24 -4.70
C GLN A 149 -8.22 27.60 -4.52
N ASP A 150 -7.40 28.12 -3.59
CA ASP A 150 -6.07 27.59 -3.28
C ASP A 150 -6.18 26.18 -2.68
N LEU A 151 -7.18 25.92 -1.82
CA LEU A 151 -7.43 24.56 -1.30
C LEU A 151 -7.79 23.57 -2.43
N GLN A 152 -8.60 24.01 -3.39
CA GLN A 152 -8.97 23.18 -4.54
C GLN A 152 -7.80 22.97 -5.52
N GLU A 153 -6.91 23.95 -5.64
CA GLU A 153 -5.69 23.86 -6.44
C GLU A 153 -4.68 22.91 -5.78
N ARG A 154 -4.49 23.00 -4.45
CA ARG A 154 -3.67 22.07 -3.65
C ARG A 154 -4.07 20.61 -3.90
N ILE A 155 -5.37 20.30 -3.91
CA ILE A 155 -5.88 18.94 -4.25
C ILE A 155 -5.55 18.58 -5.70
N GLY A 156 -5.60 19.56 -6.61
CA GLY A 156 -5.38 19.36 -8.04
C GLY A 156 -3.93 19.02 -8.40
N ILE A 157 -2.98 19.67 -7.73
CA ILE A 157 -1.53 19.46 -7.91
C ILE A 157 -0.98 18.31 -7.08
N PHE A 158 -1.77 17.77 -6.14
CA PHE A 158 -1.31 16.69 -5.28
C PHE A 158 -1.12 15.41 -6.12
N PRO A 159 0.05 14.74 -6.03
CA PRO A 159 0.35 13.59 -6.88
C PRO A 159 -0.61 12.43 -6.61
N LEU A 160 -1.20 11.87 -7.66
CA LEU A 160 -2.11 10.71 -7.55
C LEU A 160 -1.33 9.40 -7.48
N ASP A 161 -0.21 9.34 -8.18
CA ASP A 161 0.66 8.19 -8.20
C ASP A 161 1.50 8.10 -6.91
N LEU A 162 1.64 6.88 -6.38
CA LEU A 162 2.32 6.64 -5.12
C LEU A 162 3.83 6.95 -5.22
N GLU A 163 4.43 6.69 -6.39
CA GLU A 163 5.85 6.98 -6.65
C GLU A 163 6.10 8.49 -6.73
N GLU A 164 5.22 9.23 -7.41
CA GLU A 164 5.27 10.70 -7.44
C GLU A 164 5.06 11.30 -6.04
N LEU A 165 4.15 10.71 -5.26
CA LEU A 165 3.90 11.10 -3.87
C LEU A 165 5.16 10.90 -3.00
N PHE A 166 5.81 9.74 -3.11
CA PHE A 166 7.06 9.48 -2.40
C PHE A 166 8.18 10.42 -2.85
N SER A 167 8.31 10.66 -4.16
CA SER A 167 9.28 11.60 -4.72
C SER A 167 9.07 13.00 -4.16
N SER A 168 7.83 13.51 -4.16
CA SER A 168 7.49 14.80 -3.58
C SER A 168 7.82 14.88 -2.09
N MET A 169 7.57 13.82 -1.32
CA MET A 169 7.94 13.80 0.11
C MET A 169 9.45 13.85 0.30
N LEU A 170 10.24 13.18 -0.56
CA LEU A 170 11.69 13.20 -0.51
C LEU A 170 12.26 14.57 -0.93
N ASP A 171 11.70 15.18 -1.95
CA ASP A 171 12.12 16.50 -2.46
C ASP A 171 11.84 17.63 -1.45
N ASN A 172 10.81 17.47 -0.62
CA ASN A 172 10.43 18.42 0.42
C ASN A 172 11.20 18.22 1.75
N ILE A 173 12.17 17.30 1.81
CA ILE A 173 13.03 17.17 2.99
C ILE A 173 13.89 18.43 3.11
N ASP A 174 13.84 19.08 4.27
CA ASP A 174 14.70 20.24 4.57
C ASP A 174 16.17 19.91 4.25
N PRO A 175 16.89 20.78 3.51
CA PRO A 175 18.29 20.57 3.17
C PRO A 175 19.18 20.18 4.36
N PHE A 176 18.87 20.68 5.55
CA PHE A 176 19.57 20.33 6.79
C PHE A 176 19.47 18.83 7.13
N TYR A 177 18.33 18.20 6.84
CA TYR A 177 18.06 16.79 7.16
C TYR A 177 18.36 15.81 6.02
N ILE A 178 18.72 16.27 4.81
CA ILE A 178 18.96 15.37 3.66
C ILE A 178 20.00 14.29 3.98
N LYS A 179 21.16 14.67 4.55
CA LYS A 179 22.23 13.70 4.89
C LYS A 179 21.75 12.65 5.88
N LYS A 180 21.00 13.08 6.90
CA LYS A 180 20.48 12.18 7.95
C LYS A 180 19.41 11.24 7.38
N SER A 181 18.55 11.75 6.51
CA SER A 181 17.51 10.97 5.84
C SER A 181 18.12 9.91 4.94
N ALA A 182 19.11 10.29 4.11
CA ALA A 182 19.85 9.36 3.25
C ALA A 182 20.50 8.23 4.06
N LEU A 183 21.13 8.55 5.19
CA LEU A 183 21.70 7.54 6.08
C LEU A 183 20.64 6.56 6.60
N ILE A 184 19.48 7.06 7.06
CA ILE A 184 18.39 6.18 7.54
C ILE A 184 17.95 5.23 6.43
N PHE A 185 17.78 5.71 5.19
CA PHE A 185 17.42 4.87 4.05
C PHE A 185 18.48 3.80 3.76
N LEU A 186 19.76 4.15 3.80
CA LEU A 186 20.85 3.20 3.61
C LEU A 186 20.85 2.12 4.70
N ILE A 187 20.60 2.48 5.94
CA ILE A 187 20.52 1.53 7.06
C ILE A 187 19.34 0.58 6.87
N VAL A 188 18.15 1.10 6.55
CA VAL A 188 16.96 0.29 6.26
C VAL A 188 17.23 -0.66 5.09
N ARG A 189 17.85 -0.17 4.02
CA ARG A 189 18.20 -0.98 2.84
C ARG A 189 19.19 -2.08 3.20
N ALA A 190 20.25 -1.77 3.95
CA ALA A 190 21.25 -2.75 4.38
C ALA A 190 20.64 -3.82 5.28
N ALA A 191 19.74 -3.43 6.19
CA ALA A 191 18.99 -4.36 7.02
C ALA A 191 18.07 -5.27 6.19
N TYR A 192 17.42 -4.73 5.15
CA TYR A 192 16.54 -5.48 4.26
C TYR A 192 17.29 -6.51 3.40
N ILE A 193 18.40 -6.10 2.76
CA ILE A 193 19.22 -6.95 1.89
C ILE A 193 19.84 -8.12 2.68
N ARG A 194 20.26 -7.86 3.91
CA ARG A 194 21.00 -8.86 4.69
C ARG A 194 20.10 -9.91 5.35
N TRP A 195 18.78 -9.69 5.44
CA TRP A 195 17.90 -10.52 6.27
C TRP A 195 16.58 -10.99 5.64
N GLY A 196 16.34 -10.75 4.34
CA GLY A 196 15.28 -11.45 3.59
C GLY A 196 13.89 -11.39 4.23
N GLY A 197 13.39 -10.18 4.53
CA GLY A 197 12.03 -9.97 5.06
C GLY A 197 11.95 -9.84 6.58
N VAL A 198 12.20 -8.61 7.05
CA VAL A 198 11.75 -7.97 8.31
C VAL A 198 12.14 -8.60 9.67
N ARG A 199 12.98 -7.87 10.43
CA ARG A 199 12.77 -7.57 11.86
C ARG A 199 13.30 -6.17 12.23
N ARG A 200 12.71 -5.58 13.28
CA ARG A 200 12.94 -4.21 13.81
C ARG A 200 14.43 -3.83 13.87
N LEU A 201 14.75 -2.64 13.36
CA LEU A 201 15.98 -1.92 13.66
C LEU A 201 16.04 -1.66 15.16
N ASP A 202 16.84 -2.44 15.88
CA ASP A 202 17.24 -2.06 17.24
C ASP A 202 18.33 -0.98 17.16
N THR A 203 18.45 -0.20 18.24
CA THR A 203 19.38 0.92 18.34
C THR A 203 20.85 0.47 18.19
N LEU A 204 21.13 -0.81 18.47
CA LEU A 204 22.45 -1.44 18.30
C LEU A 204 22.79 -1.65 16.82
N THR A 205 21.83 -2.06 16.00
CA THR A 205 22.05 -2.28 14.55
C THR A 205 22.30 -0.96 13.81
N LEU A 206 21.67 0.12 14.29
CA LEU A 206 21.89 1.49 13.80
C LEU A 206 23.30 2.02 14.12
N SER A 207 23.87 1.69 15.29
CA SER A 207 25.21 2.16 15.66
C SER A 207 26.29 1.54 14.79
N PHE A 208 26.21 0.25 14.46
CA PHE A 208 27.21 -0.40 13.61
C PHE A 208 27.18 0.09 12.16
N SER A 209 26.03 0.53 11.66
CA SER A 209 25.91 1.00 10.27
C SER A 209 26.52 2.39 10.05
N LEU A 210 26.59 3.20 11.11
CA LEU A 210 27.25 4.51 11.12
C LEU A 210 28.78 4.40 11.03
N ASP A 211 29.36 3.37 11.63
CA ASP A 211 30.81 3.16 11.68
C ASP A 211 31.40 2.73 10.32
N TYR A 212 30.59 2.18 9.42
CA TYR A 212 31.03 1.78 8.07
C TYR A 212 31.05 2.94 7.05
N CYS A 213 30.52 4.12 7.37
CA CYS A 213 30.59 5.30 6.49
C CYS A 213 31.82 6.19 6.74
N THR A 214 32.70 5.81 7.66
CA THR A 214 33.99 6.49 7.91
C THR A 214 35.15 5.56 7.59
N SER A 215 35.38 5.27 6.31
CA SER A 215 36.64 4.74 5.77
C SER A 215 36.73 5.05 4.28
#